data_AF-X1GQK0-F1
#
_entry.id   AF-X1GQK0-F1
#
_cell.length_a   1.000
_cell.length_b   1.000
_cell.length_c   1.000
_cell.angle_alpha   90.00
_cell.angle_beta   90.00
_cell.angle_gamma   90.00
#
_symmetry.space_group_name_H-M   'P 1'
#
loop_
_entity.id
_entity.type
_entity.pdbx_description
1 polymer ?
#
loop_
_entity_poly.entity_id
_entity_poly.type
_entity_poly.pdbx_seq_one_letter_code
_entity_poly.pdbx_strand_id
1 'polypeptide(L)'
;MLNILNKNISIKNIIQSAKITKGTDLSADYSWMIGIPGETKTDVRRTINLIKKIKEINPKSEFSIKILFPYPKTEIHDLAKREGFKPPSNLLNWGKIRRDRASNYLKKKNQLEMISITSAIIGRKVFEQESISIFKLLRFMADFRWKYEFFNAGFENFFFKIFRDLIDKVISRRNSVEYDPFTHEFVLIKED
;
A
#
# COMPACT_ATOMS: atom_id res chain seq x y z
N MET A 1 6.48 5.25 -15.72
CA MET A 1 6.82 4.86 -14.33
C MET A 1 7.66 3.60 -14.24
N LEU A 2 7.29 2.47 -14.87
CA LEU A 2 8.07 1.21 -14.78
C LEU A 2 9.56 1.35 -15.12
N ASN A 3 9.90 2.11 -16.18
CA ASN A 3 11.30 2.34 -16.59
C ASN A 3 12.09 3.18 -15.58
N ILE A 4 11.48 4.21 -14.99
CA ILE A 4 12.10 5.05 -13.94
C ILE A 4 12.47 4.21 -12.71
N LEU A 5 11.70 3.15 -12.45
CA LEU A 5 11.94 2.23 -11.34
C LEU A 5 12.83 1.04 -11.71
N ASN A 6 13.33 0.99 -12.95
CA ASN A 6 14.11 -0.12 -13.49
C ASN A 6 13.52 -1.51 -13.21
N LYS A 7 12.18 -1.65 -13.28
CA LYS A 7 11.49 -2.90 -12.91
C LYS A 7 11.63 -4.03 -13.95
N ASN A 8 12.15 -3.73 -15.14
CA ASN A 8 12.31 -4.67 -16.26
C ASN A 8 11.07 -5.56 -16.54
N ILE A 9 9.88 -4.97 -16.49
CA ILE A 9 8.60 -5.64 -16.81
C ILE A 9 7.72 -4.73 -17.64
N SER A 10 6.81 -5.33 -18.42
CA SER A 10 5.78 -4.62 -19.19
C SER A 10 4.39 -4.79 -18.57
N ILE A 11 3.45 -3.92 -18.98
CA ILE A 11 2.03 -4.07 -18.63
C ILE A 11 1.47 -5.42 -19.10
N LYS A 12 1.94 -5.93 -20.25
CA LYS A 12 1.55 -7.26 -20.77
C LYS A 12 1.95 -8.37 -19.79
N ASN A 13 3.14 -8.29 -19.19
CA ASN A 13 3.57 -9.28 -18.18
C ASN A 13 2.64 -9.27 -16.96
N ILE A 14 2.28 -8.08 -16.46
CA ILE A 14 1.38 -7.94 -15.30
C ILE A 14 -0.02 -8.51 -15.60
N ILE A 15 -0.56 -8.22 -16.78
CA ILE A 15 -1.87 -8.79 -17.19
C ILE A 15 -1.77 -10.31 -17.34
N GLN A 16 -0.67 -10.81 -17.90
CA GLN A 16 -0.46 -12.24 -18.08
C GLN A 16 -0.35 -12.98 -16.75
N SER A 17 0.34 -12.42 -15.74
CA SER A 17 0.44 -13.04 -14.42
C SER A 17 -0.95 -13.19 -13.75
N ALA A 18 -1.84 -12.23 -13.93
CA ALA A 18 -3.21 -12.33 -13.43
C ALA A 18 -4.01 -13.43 -14.12
N LYS A 19 -3.85 -13.59 -15.44
CA LYS A 19 -4.50 -14.67 -16.20
C LYS A 19 -4.00 -16.05 -15.77
N ILE A 20 -2.69 -16.21 -15.62
CA ILE A 20 -2.09 -17.48 -15.19
C ILE A 20 -2.61 -17.86 -13.80
N THR A 21 -2.50 -16.95 -12.84
CA THR A 21 -2.88 -17.22 -11.44
C THR A 21 -4.39 -17.43 -11.25
N LYS A 22 -5.23 -16.89 -12.12
CA LYS A 22 -6.69 -17.12 -12.09
C LYS A 22 -7.05 -18.62 -12.19
N GLY A 23 -6.30 -19.38 -12.98
CA GLY A 23 -6.53 -20.81 -13.21
C GLY A 23 -5.93 -21.73 -12.13
N THR A 24 -5.47 -21.16 -11.01
CA THR A 24 -4.79 -21.89 -9.93
C THR A 24 -5.47 -21.62 -8.59
N ASP A 25 -5.12 -22.41 -7.57
CA ASP A 25 -5.54 -22.16 -6.18
C ASP A 25 -4.67 -21.12 -5.47
N LEU A 26 -3.72 -20.50 -6.17
CA LEU A 26 -2.86 -19.46 -5.62
C LEU A 26 -3.58 -18.10 -5.57
N SER A 27 -3.44 -17.42 -4.43
CA SER A 27 -3.86 -16.03 -4.26
C SER A 27 -2.71 -15.10 -4.66
N ALA A 28 -2.77 -14.52 -5.86
CA ALA A 28 -1.76 -13.56 -6.30
C ALA A 28 -1.86 -12.24 -5.50
N ASP A 29 -0.74 -11.78 -4.94
CA ASP A 29 -0.63 -10.48 -4.27
C ASP A 29 0.19 -9.50 -5.10
N TYR A 30 -0.41 -8.35 -5.45
CA TYR A 30 0.23 -7.30 -6.24
C TYR A 30 0.61 -6.09 -5.39
N SER A 31 1.90 -5.81 -5.32
CA SER A 31 2.44 -4.61 -4.69
C SER A 31 2.65 -3.47 -5.68
N TRP A 32 1.98 -2.35 -5.44
CA TRP A 32 1.99 -1.16 -6.29
C TRP A 32 2.67 0.01 -5.59
N MET A 33 3.18 0.96 -6.37
CA MET A 33 3.82 2.16 -5.86
C MET A 33 3.28 3.41 -6.55
N ILE A 34 3.12 4.48 -5.79
CA ILE A 34 2.80 5.84 -6.23
C ILE A 34 3.69 6.85 -5.50
N GLY A 35 3.66 8.12 -5.90
CA GLY A 35 4.54 9.16 -5.35
C GLY A 35 5.95 9.09 -5.93
N ILE A 36 6.07 8.65 -7.19
CA ILE A 36 7.34 8.57 -7.90
C ILE A 36 7.71 9.99 -8.37
N PRO A 37 8.97 10.45 -8.20
CA PRO A 37 9.43 11.72 -8.80
C PRO A 37 9.02 11.85 -10.28
N GLY A 38 8.47 13.01 -10.65
CA GLY A 38 7.88 13.26 -11.96
C GLY A 38 6.54 12.58 -12.27
N GLU A 39 5.94 11.82 -11.35
CA GLU A 39 4.64 11.15 -11.58
C GLU A 39 3.48 12.14 -11.64
N THR A 40 2.66 12.01 -12.68
CA THR A 40 1.48 12.87 -12.86
C THR A 40 0.22 12.24 -12.24
N LYS A 41 -0.81 13.06 -12.03
CA LYS A 41 -2.15 12.55 -11.64
C LYS A 41 -2.68 11.51 -12.63
N THR A 42 -2.41 11.70 -13.92
CA THR A 42 -2.81 10.77 -14.98
C THR A 42 -2.09 9.43 -14.85
N ASP A 43 -0.82 9.42 -14.44
CA ASP A 43 -0.06 8.19 -14.22
C ASP A 43 -0.58 7.41 -13.01
N VAL A 44 -0.89 8.10 -11.91
CA VAL A 44 -1.55 7.49 -10.74
C VAL A 44 -2.89 6.86 -11.15
N ARG A 45 -3.68 7.56 -11.98
CA ARG A 45 -4.95 7.01 -12.49
C ARG A 45 -4.75 5.79 -13.38
N ARG A 46 -3.72 5.77 -14.24
CA ARG A 46 -3.35 4.60 -15.04
C ARG A 46 -3.00 3.40 -14.16
N THR A 47 -2.28 3.62 -13.06
CA THR A 47 -2.00 2.59 -12.05
C THR A 47 -3.29 2.03 -11.43
N ILE A 48 -4.21 2.89 -10.99
CA ILE A 48 -5.50 2.49 -10.41
C ILE A 48 -6.34 1.69 -11.43
N ASN A 49 -6.42 2.17 -12.68
CA ASN A 49 -7.15 1.47 -13.74
C ASN A 49 -6.56 0.09 -14.04
N LEU A 50 -5.23 -0.05 -14.03
CA LEU A 50 -4.59 -1.33 -14.21
C LEU A 50 -4.92 -2.29 -13.06
N ILE A 51 -4.92 -1.80 -11.81
CA ILE A 51 -5.34 -2.60 -10.64
C ILE A 51 -6.79 -3.08 -10.79
N LYS A 52 -7.72 -2.19 -11.16
CA LYS A 52 -9.13 -2.55 -11.40
C LYS A 52 -9.25 -3.65 -12.46
N LYS A 53 -8.52 -3.51 -13.58
CA LYS A 53 -8.45 -4.53 -14.63
C LYS A 53 -7.89 -5.86 -14.14
N ILE A 54 -6.87 -5.86 -13.28
CA ILE A 54 -6.32 -7.09 -12.69
C ILE A 54 -7.38 -7.78 -11.81
N LYS A 55 -8.13 -7.02 -11.01
CA LYS A 55 -9.23 -7.56 -10.20
C LYS A 55 -10.40 -8.10 -11.03
N GLU A 56 -10.71 -7.49 -12.17
CA GLU A 56 -11.69 -8.05 -13.13
C GLU A 56 -11.22 -9.39 -13.69
N ILE A 57 -9.92 -9.51 -14.01
CA ILE A 57 -9.34 -10.75 -14.52
C ILE A 57 -9.33 -11.83 -13.43
N ASN A 58 -8.76 -11.53 -12.26
CA ASN A 58 -8.65 -12.45 -11.13
C ASN A 58 -9.23 -11.81 -9.86
N PRO A 59 -10.53 -12.01 -9.57
CA PRO A 59 -11.15 -11.46 -8.36
C PRO A 59 -10.52 -11.95 -7.07
N LYS A 60 -9.86 -13.12 -7.07
CA LYS A 60 -9.18 -13.67 -5.88
C LYS A 60 -7.88 -12.94 -5.55
N SER A 61 -7.32 -12.16 -6.47
CA SER A 61 -6.04 -11.47 -6.24
C SER A 61 -6.16 -10.38 -5.18
N GLU A 62 -5.11 -10.23 -4.39
CA GLU A 62 -4.93 -9.12 -3.46
C GLU A 62 -4.07 -8.02 -4.07
N PHE A 63 -4.17 -6.82 -3.53
CA PHE A 63 -3.24 -5.75 -3.87
C PHE A 63 -3.07 -4.76 -2.73
N SER A 64 -2.01 -3.98 -2.80
CA SER A 64 -1.88 -2.76 -2.01
C SER A 64 -1.02 -1.74 -2.75
N ILE A 65 -1.36 -0.46 -2.61
CA ILE A 65 -0.57 0.66 -3.10
C ILE A 65 0.23 1.23 -1.94
N LYS A 66 1.54 1.30 -2.10
CA LYS A 66 2.47 1.96 -1.18
C LYS A 66 2.97 3.27 -1.77
N ILE A 67 3.35 4.20 -0.90
CA ILE A 67 3.96 5.45 -1.32
C ILE A 67 5.46 5.25 -1.35
N LEU A 68 6.10 5.64 -2.45
CA LEU A 68 7.53 5.52 -2.61
C LEU A 68 8.24 6.35 -1.53
N PHE A 69 9.17 5.71 -0.83
CA PHE A 69 10.14 6.40 0.01
C PHE A 69 11.52 6.36 -0.68
N PRO A 70 12.18 7.50 -0.95
CA PRO A 70 13.46 7.50 -1.63
C PRO A 70 14.60 7.07 -0.69
N TYR A 71 15.04 5.82 -0.79
CA TYR A 71 16.14 5.29 0.02
C TYR A 71 17.52 5.61 -0.59
N PRO A 72 18.56 5.82 0.24
CA PRO A 72 19.89 6.20 -0.24
C PRO A 72 20.46 5.22 -1.27
N LYS A 73 21.42 5.69 -2.08
CA LYS A 73 22.12 4.89 -3.11
C LYS A 73 21.20 4.32 -4.20
N THR A 74 20.14 5.04 -4.53
CA THR A 74 19.24 4.72 -5.65
C THR A 74 19.08 5.93 -6.58
N GLU A 75 18.86 5.70 -7.87
CA GLU A 75 18.58 6.78 -8.83
C GLU A 75 17.35 7.60 -8.39
N ILE A 76 16.34 6.94 -7.82
CA ILE A 76 15.13 7.59 -7.37
C ILE A 76 15.38 8.55 -6.20
N HIS A 77 16.36 8.26 -5.35
CA HIS A 77 16.76 9.15 -4.27
C HIS A 77 17.44 10.41 -4.80
N ASP A 78 18.26 10.30 -5.82
CA ASP A 78 18.89 11.47 -6.44
C ASP A 78 17.88 12.34 -7.19
N LEU A 79 16.90 11.73 -7.87
CA LEU A 79 15.78 12.46 -8.47
C LEU A 79 14.93 13.16 -7.40
N ALA A 80 14.55 12.45 -6.33
CA ALA A 80 13.76 13.01 -5.25
C ALA A 80 14.45 14.20 -4.58
N LYS A 81 15.77 14.14 -4.36
CA LYS A 81 16.55 15.26 -3.80
C LYS A 81 16.43 16.52 -4.68
N ARG A 82 16.50 16.37 -6.01
CA ARG A 82 16.33 17.50 -6.94
C ARG A 82 14.93 18.12 -6.86
N GLU A 83 13.92 17.30 -6.53
CA GLU A 83 12.54 17.75 -6.31
C GLU A 83 12.28 18.25 -4.87
N GLY A 84 13.32 18.37 -4.04
CA GLY A 84 13.23 18.94 -2.69
C GLY A 84 13.12 17.92 -1.55
N PHE A 85 13.34 16.63 -1.81
CA PHE A 85 13.47 15.64 -0.74
C PHE A 85 14.71 15.93 0.11
N LYS A 86 14.50 16.04 1.42
CA LYS A 86 15.56 16.19 2.42
C LYS A 86 15.71 14.86 3.17
N PRO A 87 16.72 14.03 2.86
CA PRO A 87 16.92 12.77 3.53
C PRO A 87 17.27 12.99 5.02
N PRO A 88 16.88 12.07 5.92
CA PRO A 88 17.34 12.11 7.30
C PRO A 88 18.88 12.13 7.40
N SER A 89 19.38 12.89 8.37
CA SER A 89 20.81 13.13 8.57
C SER A 89 21.57 11.97 9.24
N ASN A 90 20.87 11.05 9.91
CA ASN A 90 21.49 9.95 10.66
C ASN A 90 20.58 8.72 10.72
N LEU A 91 21.16 7.57 11.06
CA LEU A 91 20.49 6.27 11.11
C LEU A 91 19.28 6.25 12.06
N LEU A 92 19.36 6.91 13.22
CA LEU A 92 18.26 6.99 14.17
C LEU A 92 17.03 7.67 13.56
N ASN A 93 17.23 8.75 12.80
CA ASN A 93 16.14 9.42 12.11
C ASN A 93 15.60 8.59 10.93
N TRP A 94 16.45 7.79 10.30
CA TRP A 94 16.00 6.81 9.31
C TRP A 94 15.07 5.75 9.94
N GLY A 95 15.40 5.26 11.13
CA GLY A 95 14.57 4.29 11.87
C GLY A 95 13.20 4.82 12.31
N LYS A 96 13.02 6.14 12.38
CA LYS A 96 11.74 6.79 12.73
C LYS A 96 10.80 6.98 11.54
N ILE A 97 11.25 6.70 10.31
CA ILE A 97 10.40 6.86 9.12
C ILE A 97 9.28 5.82 9.14
N ARG A 98 8.04 6.29 9.08
CA ARG A 98 6.88 5.42 8.84
C ARG A 98 6.50 5.44 7.35
N ARG A 99 6.45 4.26 6.72
CA ARG A 99 6.20 4.09 5.27
C ARG A 99 4.77 4.43 4.82
N ASP A 100 3.87 4.63 5.77
CA ASP A 100 2.49 5.04 5.55
C ASP A 100 2.32 6.55 5.42
N ARG A 101 3.37 7.32 5.72
CA ARG A 101 3.37 8.77 5.57
C ARG A 101 4.12 9.14 4.31
N ALA A 102 3.47 9.93 3.47
CA ALA A 102 4.10 10.48 2.28
C ALA A 102 5.18 11.49 2.68
N SER A 103 6.32 11.43 2.00
CA SER A 103 7.41 12.38 2.19
C SER A 103 6.96 13.82 1.88
N ASN A 104 7.47 14.79 2.65
CA ASN A 104 7.01 16.18 2.57
C ASN A 104 7.27 16.88 1.22
N TYR A 105 8.19 16.37 0.40
CA TYR A 105 8.45 16.92 -0.93
C TYR A 105 7.33 16.59 -1.94
N LEU A 106 6.53 15.55 -1.67
CA LEU A 106 5.47 15.13 -2.58
C LEU A 106 4.32 16.13 -2.57
N LYS A 107 3.99 16.65 -3.75
CA LYS A 107 2.78 17.43 -3.96
C LYS A 107 1.55 16.55 -3.68
N LYS A 108 0.50 17.14 -3.09
CA LYS A 108 -0.76 16.45 -2.78
C LYS A 108 -0.60 15.18 -1.92
N LYS A 109 0.35 15.18 -0.99
CA LYS A 109 0.64 14.04 -0.10
C LYS A 109 -0.60 13.41 0.55
N ASN A 110 -1.57 14.21 0.98
CA ASN A 110 -2.81 13.72 1.60
C ASN A 110 -3.64 12.84 0.65
N GLN A 111 -3.64 13.17 -0.65
CA GLN A 111 -4.32 12.38 -1.67
C GLN A 111 -3.62 11.03 -1.86
N LEU A 112 -2.28 11.01 -1.90
CA LEU A 112 -1.50 9.78 -2.05
C LEU A 112 -1.67 8.86 -0.84
N GLU A 113 -1.65 9.42 0.38
CA GLU A 113 -1.97 8.70 1.63
C GLU A 113 -3.36 8.11 1.60
N MET A 114 -4.36 8.87 1.15
CA MET A 114 -5.73 8.38 1.02
C MET A 114 -5.83 7.21 0.02
N ILE A 115 -5.14 7.27 -1.11
CA ILE A 115 -5.08 6.18 -2.09
C ILE A 115 -4.45 4.94 -1.46
N SER A 116 -3.33 5.09 -0.76
CA SER A 116 -2.61 3.99 -0.12
C SER A 116 -3.48 3.28 0.93
N ILE A 117 -4.11 4.05 1.84
CA ILE A 117 -5.01 3.51 2.86
C ILE A 117 -6.23 2.84 2.24
N THR A 118 -6.92 3.53 1.31
CA THR A 118 -8.09 2.97 0.62
C THR A 118 -7.75 1.65 -0.07
N SER A 119 -6.60 1.60 -0.76
CA SER A 119 -6.15 0.38 -1.43
C SER A 119 -5.86 -0.77 -0.48
N ALA A 120 -5.37 -0.49 0.73
CA ALA A 120 -5.10 -1.52 1.73
C ALA A 120 -6.40 -2.11 2.27
N ILE A 121 -7.41 -1.27 2.54
CA ILE A 121 -8.71 -1.69 3.08
C ILE A 121 -9.45 -2.59 2.08
N ILE A 122 -9.52 -2.17 0.82
CA ILE A 122 -10.30 -2.90 -0.21
C ILE A 122 -9.51 -4.05 -0.84
N GLY A 123 -8.18 -3.96 -0.85
CA GLY A 123 -7.30 -4.83 -1.62
C GLY A 123 -6.84 -6.07 -0.87
N ARG A 124 -7.07 -6.12 0.45
CA ARG A 124 -6.64 -7.21 1.33
C ARG A 124 -7.83 -7.93 1.95
N LYS A 125 -7.81 -9.26 1.92
CA LYS A 125 -8.84 -10.14 2.49
C LYS A 125 -8.90 -10.08 4.01
N VAL A 126 -7.82 -9.67 4.68
CA VAL A 126 -7.82 -9.45 6.14
C VAL A 126 -8.95 -8.50 6.56
N PHE A 127 -9.27 -7.50 5.74
CA PHE A 127 -10.37 -6.56 5.99
C PHE A 127 -11.73 -7.04 5.48
N GLU A 128 -11.83 -8.24 4.88
CA GLU A 128 -13.11 -8.88 4.49
C GLU A 128 -13.77 -9.59 5.67
N GLN A 129 -12.97 -10.11 6.60
CA GLN A 129 -13.42 -11.01 7.68
C GLN A 129 -13.77 -10.27 8.98
N GLU A 130 -14.30 -9.05 8.90
CA GLU A 130 -14.48 -8.23 10.11
C GLU A 130 -15.89 -8.33 10.70
N SER A 131 -15.96 -8.92 11.90
CA SER A 131 -17.16 -9.03 12.73
C SER A 131 -17.59 -7.72 13.40
N ILE A 132 -16.78 -6.66 13.32
CA ILE A 132 -16.97 -5.41 14.06
C ILE A 132 -17.52 -4.31 13.13
N SER A 133 -18.62 -3.67 13.53
CA SER A 133 -19.40 -2.73 12.70
C SER A 133 -18.62 -1.51 12.17
N ILE A 134 -17.62 -0.99 12.90
CA ILE A 134 -16.83 0.17 12.46
C ILE A 134 -16.01 -0.13 11.20
N PHE A 135 -15.49 -1.36 11.06
CA PHE A 135 -14.72 -1.75 9.87
C PHE A 135 -15.60 -1.91 8.64
N LYS A 136 -16.86 -2.35 8.80
CA LYS A 136 -17.83 -2.37 7.71
C LYS A 136 -18.09 -0.96 7.17
N LEU A 137 -18.20 0.03 8.06
CA LEU A 137 -18.33 1.43 7.66
C LEU A 137 -17.07 1.93 6.93
N LEU A 138 -15.89 1.71 7.50
CA LEU A 138 -14.62 2.10 6.87
C LEU A 138 -14.44 1.46 5.49
N ARG A 139 -14.80 0.19 5.35
CA ARG A 139 -14.78 -0.53 4.07
C ARG A 139 -15.77 0.05 3.08
N PHE A 140 -17.00 0.31 3.48
CA PHE A 140 -18.00 0.95 2.62
C PHE A 140 -17.50 2.30 2.09
N MET A 141 -16.92 3.13 2.95
CA MET A 141 -16.34 4.42 2.56
C MET A 141 -15.14 4.25 1.62
N ALA A 142 -14.30 3.25 1.86
CA ALA A 142 -13.15 2.93 1.01
C ALA A 142 -13.60 2.43 -0.37
N ASP A 143 -14.60 1.55 -0.43
CA ASP A 143 -15.17 1.04 -1.68
C ASP A 143 -15.79 2.16 -2.51
N PHE A 144 -16.55 3.06 -1.89
CA PHE A 144 -17.10 4.25 -2.55
C PHE A 144 -15.98 5.10 -3.16
N ARG A 145 -14.94 5.41 -2.38
CA ARG A 145 -13.79 6.20 -2.85
C ARG A 145 -13.06 5.52 -3.98
N TRP A 146 -12.84 4.22 -3.90
CA TRP A 146 -12.16 3.46 -4.94
C TRP A 146 -12.95 3.43 -6.26
N LYS A 147 -14.26 3.22 -6.16
CA LYS A 147 -15.17 3.19 -7.31
C LYS A 147 -15.20 4.52 -8.04
N TYR A 148 -15.36 5.63 -7.30
CA TYR A 148 -15.50 6.98 -7.88
C TYR A 148 -14.17 7.78 -7.96
N GLU A 149 -13.06 7.18 -7.53
CA GLU A 149 -11.72 7.79 -7.49
C GLU A 149 -11.67 9.11 -6.71
N PHE A 150 -12.45 9.18 -5.63
CA PHE A 150 -12.58 10.34 -4.77
C PHE A 150 -11.56 10.31 -3.63
N PHE A 151 -10.37 10.88 -3.87
CA PHE A 151 -9.26 10.85 -2.90
C PHE A 151 -8.87 12.23 -2.35
N ASN A 152 -9.60 13.30 -2.71
CA ASN A 152 -9.24 14.68 -2.34
C ASN A 152 -9.69 15.06 -0.92
N ALA A 153 -10.77 14.47 -0.40
CA ALA A 153 -11.29 14.77 0.93
C ALA A 153 -10.58 13.89 1.98
N GLY A 154 -9.66 14.50 2.72
CA GLY A 154 -8.73 13.83 3.64
C GLY A 154 -9.16 13.77 5.11
N PHE A 155 -10.39 14.15 5.48
CA PHE A 155 -10.81 14.20 6.89
C PHE A 155 -10.72 12.82 7.57
N GLU A 156 -11.04 11.75 6.84
CA GLU A 156 -10.89 10.37 7.30
C GLU A 156 -9.43 9.93 7.44
N ASN A 157 -8.46 10.59 6.80
CA ASN A 157 -7.05 10.27 6.96
C ASN A 157 -6.61 10.52 8.42
N PHE A 158 -7.22 11.51 9.07
CA PHE A 158 -7.01 11.78 10.48
C PHE A 158 -7.59 10.68 11.37
N PHE A 159 -8.85 10.28 11.13
CA PHE A 159 -9.47 9.17 11.86
C PHE A 159 -8.72 7.86 11.67
N PHE A 160 -8.34 7.52 10.43
CA PHE A 160 -7.60 6.29 10.17
C PHE A 160 -6.23 6.30 10.85
N LYS A 161 -5.54 7.46 10.92
CA LYS A 161 -4.28 7.59 11.66
C LYS A 161 -4.46 7.40 13.17
N ILE A 162 -5.55 7.89 13.74
CA ILE A 162 -5.88 7.72 15.16
C ILE A 162 -6.27 6.27 15.46
N PHE A 163 -7.17 5.70 14.68
CA PHE A 163 -7.65 4.34 14.90
C PHE A 163 -6.63 3.31 14.48
N ARG A 164 -5.61 3.64 13.68
CA ARG A 164 -4.62 2.66 13.23
C ARG A 164 -3.96 1.94 14.39
N ASP A 165 -3.50 2.62 15.43
CA ASP A 165 -2.83 1.95 16.53
C ASP A 165 -3.78 0.98 17.26
N LEU A 166 -5.10 1.28 17.25
CA LEU A 166 -6.15 0.38 17.73
C LEU A 166 -6.36 -0.81 16.77
N ILE A 167 -6.39 -0.55 15.45
CA ILE A 167 -6.55 -1.56 14.40
C ILE A 167 -5.35 -2.52 14.41
N ASP A 168 -4.13 -2.00 14.46
CA ASP A 168 -2.89 -2.78 14.50
C ASP A 168 -2.85 -3.66 15.76
N LYS A 169 -3.31 -3.15 16.92
CA LYS A 169 -3.51 -3.94 18.14
C LYS A 169 -4.56 -5.04 17.99
N VAL A 170 -5.67 -4.77 17.29
CA VAL A 170 -6.73 -5.77 17.08
C VAL A 170 -6.29 -6.85 16.06
N ILE A 171 -5.56 -6.47 15.02
CA ILE A 171 -5.05 -7.39 14.00
C ILE A 171 -3.92 -8.26 14.58
N SER A 172 -2.97 -7.67 15.31
CA SER A 172 -1.88 -8.43 15.97
C SER A 172 -2.44 -9.44 16.99
N ARG A 173 -3.48 -9.08 17.75
CA ARG A 173 -4.18 -10.01 18.65
C ARG A 173 -4.82 -11.22 17.96
N ARG A 174 -5.13 -11.14 16.66
CA ARG A 174 -5.70 -12.28 15.90
C ARG A 174 -4.64 -13.19 15.27
N ASN A 175 -3.42 -12.70 15.07
CA ASN A 175 -2.30 -13.47 14.51
C ASN A 175 -1.30 -13.78 15.62
N SER A 176 -1.72 -14.59 16.60
CA SER A 176 -0.87 -14.94 17.73
C SER A 176 0.22 -15.97 17.39
N VAL A 177 0.37 -16.40 16.14
CA VAL A 177 1.38 -17.38 15.73
C VAL A 177 2.33 -16.73 14.73
N GLU A 178 3.59 -16.52 15.12
CA GLU A 178 4.65 -16.01 14.26
C GLU A 178 5.70 -17.10 14.01
N TYR A 179 6.22 -17.18 12.80
CA TYR A 179 7.35 -18.06 12.49
C TYR A 179 8.64 -17.38 12.91
N ASP A 180 9.34 -17.95 13.88
CA ASP A 180 10.65 -17.46 14.30
C ASP A 180 11.74 -18.06 13.39
N PRO A 181 12.43 -17.24 12.58
CA PRO A 181 13.44 -17.74 11.64
C PRO A 181 14.72 -18.23 12.34
N PHE A 182 14.93 -17.92 13.61
CA PHE A 182 16.10 -18.38 14.37
C PHE A 182 15.86 -19.75 15.00
N THR A 183 14.66 -19.97 15.54
CA THR A 183 14.28 -21.27 16.15
C THR A 183 13.60 -22.23 15.18
N HIS A 184 13.14 -21.73 14.02
CA HIS A 184 12.37 -22.49 13.01
C HIS A 184 11.05 -23.03 13.54
N GLU A 185 10.52 -22.42 14.61
CA GLU A 185 9.27 -22.81 15.26
C GLU A 185 8.20 -21.74 15.09
N PHE A 186 6.95 -22.19 15.15
CA PHE A 186 5.79 -21.30 15.23
C PHE A 186 5.55 -20.95 16.69
N VAL A 187 5.86 -19.71 17.06
CA VAL A 187 5.78 -19.23 18.43
C VAL A 187 4.45 -18.53 18.67
N LEU A 188 3.79 -18.90 19.77
CA LEU A 188 2.61 -18.18 20.25
C LEU A 188 3.05 -16.91 20.98
N ILE A 189 2.76 -15.74 20.43
CA ILE A 189 2.99 -14.46 21.11
C ILE A 189 1.93 -14.33 22.20
N LYS A 190 2.30 -14.60 23.45
CA LYS A 190 1.58 -14.10 24.62
C LYS A 190 2.15 -12.71 24.94
N GLU A 191 1.33 -11.67 24.82
CA GLU A 191 1.68 -10.38 25.42
C GLU A 191 1.43 -10.45 26.93
N ASP A 192 2.45 -10.09 27.72
CA ASP A 192 2.33 -9.69 29.13
C ASP A 192 1.72 -8.27 29.24
#